data_AF-G9N1R5-F1
#
_entry.id   AF-G9N1R5-F1
#
_cell.length_a   1.000
_cell.length_b   1.000
_cell.length_c   1.000
_cell.angle_alpha   90.00
_cell.angle_beta   90.00
_cell.angle_gamma   90.00
#
_symmetry.space_group_name_H-M   'P 1'
#
loop_
_entity.id
_entity.type
_entity.pdbx_description
1 polymer ?
#
loop_
_entity_poly.entity_id
_entity_poly.type
_entity_poly.pdbx_seq_one_letter_code
_entity_poly.pdbx_strand_id
1 'polypeptide(L)'
;PSSDRQALHISIAGLWGDAGVGKTTLARDYAEINKNELSFVFWIWAESWETVVTSYLEFANNLVEYYSKNTTRAQVENELGLAGVAEMLKVKSIQQLDTLRVKAVVRAVKDWLMRPENDRWLLIFDNIEPSFDISDFIPLTLTGKIILTSRDRSNCVWGTKLRIGPMTDEEAVELL
;
A
#
# COMPACT_ATOMS: atom_id res chain seq x y z
N PRO A 1 30.86 -3.15 19.92
CA PRO A 1 29.40 -2.93 20.08
C PRO A 1 29.03 -1.49 19.68
N SER A 2 28.69 -1.29 18.41
CA SER A 2 28.08 -0.06 17.92
C SER A 2 26.62 -0.39 17.62
N SER A 3 25.77 -0.18 18.64
CA SER A 3 24.33 -0.14 18.47
C SER A 3 23.96 1.16 17.74
N ASP A 4 24.15 1.18 16.42
CA ASP A 4 23.38 2.11 15.60
C ASP A 4 21.93 1.65 15.74
N ARG A 5 21.17 2.36 16.57
CA ARG A 5 19.72 2.32 16.50
C ARG A 5 19.39 2.66 15.03
N GLN A 6 18.97 1.67 14.24
CA GLN A 6 18.26 1.95 13.00
C GLN A 6 17.24 3.03 13.32
N ALA A 7 17.43 4.23 12.79
CA ALA A 7 16.49 5.30 12.98
C ALA A 7 15.18 4.82 12.37
N LEU A 8 14.18 4.54 13.21
CA LEU A 8 12.84 4.23 12.75
C LEU A 8 12.37 5.48 11.99
N HIS A 9 12.22 5.34 10.68
CA HIS A 9 11.90 6.44 9.80
C HIS A 9 10.73 6.05 8.91
N ILE A 10 9.59 6.69 9.15
CA ILE A 10 8.44 6.67 8.25
C ILE A 10 8.49 7.89 7.33
N SER A 11 8.30 7.67 6.04
CA SER A 11 8.15 8.74 5.04
C SER A 11 6.79 8.65 4.37
N ILE A 12 6.03 9.74 4.36
CA ILE A 12 4.74 9.83 3.67
C ILE A 12 4.81 10.99 2.68
N ALA A 13 4.52 10.72 1.41
CA ALA A 13 4.41 11.71 0.37
C ALA A 13 3.07 11.58 -0.37
N GLY A 14 2.41 12.72 -0.60
CA GLY A 14 1.18 12.81 -1.36
C GLY A 14 1.37 13.55 -2.67
N LEU A 15 1.20 12.86 -3.79
CA LEU A 15 1.27 13.39 -5.15
C LEU A 15 -0.14 13.76 -5.61
N TRP A 16 -0.38 15.04 -5.89
CA TRP A 16 -1.69 15.52 -6.33
C TRP A 16 -1.64 16.43 -7.55
N GLY A 17 -2.69 16.45 -8.36
CA GLY A 17 -2.72 17.22 -9.62
C GLY A 17 -3.71 16.64 -10.62
N ASP A 18 -3.85 17.28 -11.77
CA ASP A 18 -4.87 16.96 -12.78
C ASP A 18 -4.72 15.53 -13.35
N ALA A 19 -5.77 15.03 -14.01
CA ALA A 19 -5.72 13.73 -14.66
C ALA A 19 -4.64 13.70 -15.75
N GLY A 20 -3.89 12.60 -15.86
CA GLY A 20 -2.88 12.42 -16.90
C GLY A 20 -1.51 13.09 -16.67
N VAL A 21 -1.33 13.89 -15.62
CA VAL A 21 -0.05 14.58 -15.33
C VAL A 21 1.10 13.68 -14.84
N GLY A 22 0.94 12.36 -14.86
CA GLY A 22 2.02 11.42 -14.53
C GLY A 22 2.24 11.09 -13.04
N LYS A 23 1.28 11.39 -12.14
CA LYS A 23 1.39 11.06 -10.69
C LYS A 23 1.70 9.57 -10.44
N THR A 24 0.91 8.69 -11.06
CA THR A 24 1.06 7.23 -11.00
C THR A 24 2.40 6.78 -11.59
N THR A 25 2.81 7.37 -12.72
CA THR A 25 4.12 7.11 -13.33
C THR A 25 5.26 7.47 -12.37
N LEU A 26 5.20 8.64 -11.74
CA LEU A 26 6.21 9.08 -10.77
C LEU A 26 6.30 8.15 -9.56
N ALA A 27 5.15 7.69 -9.02
CA ALA A 27 5.13 6.73 -7.93
C ALA A 27 5.78 5.39 -8.31
N ARG A 28 5.51 4.90 -9.52
CA ARG A 28 6.11 3.68 -10.08
C ARG A 28 7.61 3.84 -10.30
N ASP A 29 8.05 4.95 -10.88
CA ASP A 29 9.46 5.21 -11.16
C ASP A 29 10.26 5.35 -9.85
N TYR A 30 9.66 5.98 -8.82
CA TYR A 30 10.24 5.97 -7.47
C TYR A 30 10.46 4.54 -6.95
N ALA A 31 9.45 3.67 -7.07
CA ALA A 31 9.56 2.28 -6.64
C ALA A 31 10.67 1.53 -7.39
N GLU A 32 10.77 1.73 -8.70
CA GLU A 32 11.79 1.09 -9.54
C GLU A 32 13.21 1.56 -9.18
N ILE A 33 13.41 2.87 -9.01
CA ILE A 33 14.71 3.44 -8.63
C ILE A 33 15.17 2.92 -7.26
N ASN A 34 14.23 2.75 -6.32
CA ASN A 34 14.53 2.36 -4.94
C ASN A 34 14.44 0.84 -4.71
N LYS A 35 14.17 0.01 -5.73
CA LYS A 35 13.83 -1.41 -5.56
C LYS A 35 14.89 -2.24 -4.81
N ASN A 36 16.17 -1.86 -4.92
CA ASN A 36 17.27 -2.56 -4.25
C ASN A 36 17.37 -2.25 -2.75
N GLU A 37 16.77 -1.14 -2.31
CA GLU A 37 16.72 -0.74 -0.90
C GLU A 37 15.45 -1.21 -0.20
N LEU A 38 14.42 -1.53 -0.98
CA LEU A 38 13.11 -1.94 -0.49
C LEU A 38 13.05 -3.46 -0.29
N SER A 39 12.44 -3.90 0.81
CA SER A 39 12.16 -5.33 1.05
C SER A 39 11.00 -5.83 0.19
N PHE A 40 10.00 -4.98 -0.02
CA PHE A 40 8.88 -5.22 -0.92
C PHE A 40 8.16 -3.90 -1.23
N VAL A 41 7.42 -3.92 -2.34
CA VAL A 41 6.50 -2.85 -2.76
C VAL A 41 5.11 -3.45 -2.84
N PHE A 42 4.12 -2.76 -2.28
CA PHE A 42 2.73 -3.15 -2.44
C PHE A 42 1.92 -1.99 -3.02
N TRP A 43 1.31 -2.25 -4.19
CA TRP A 43 0.48 -1.29 -4.91
C TRP A 43 -0.99 -1.51 -4.54
N ILE A 44 -1.65 -0.46 -4.08
CA ILE A 44 -3.01 -0.47 -3.54
C ILE A 44 -3.86 0.43 -4.42
N TRP A 45 -4.84 -0.15 -5.10
CA TRP A 45 -5.85 0.62 -5.81
C TRP A 45 -6.81 1.24 -4.80
N ALA A 46 -6.90 2.57 -4.77
CA ALA A 46 -7.62 3.32 -3.75
C ALA A 46 -8.76 4.18 -4.32
N GLU A 47 -9.35 3.77 -5.45
CA GLU A 47 -10.45 4.49 -6.13
C GLU A 47 -11.80 4.32 -5.41
N SER A 48 -12.01 3.19 -4.77
CA SER A 48 -13.18 2.90 -3.96
C SER A 48 -12.83 1.98 -2.80
N TRP A 49 -13.74 1.90 -1.80
CA TRP A 49 -13.63 0.97 -0.70
C TRP A 49 -13.42 -0.48 -1.17
N GLU A 50 -14.11 -0.90 -2.23
CA GLU A 50 -13.97 -2.25 -2.79
C GLU A 50 -12.61 -2.51 -3.43
N THR A 51 -12.06 -1.54 -4.16
CA THR A 51 -10.74 -1.68 -4.81
C THR A 51 -9.62 -1.76 -3.77
N VAL A 52 -9.70 -0.97 -2.70
CA VAL A 52 -8.70 -1.00 -1.63
C VAL A 52 -8.85 -2.28 -0.80
N VAL A 53 -10.08 -2.72 -0.52
CA VAL A 53 -10.31 -4.01 0.17
C VAL A 53 -9.79 -5.17 -0.66
N THR A 54 -10.06 -5.21 -1.95
CA THR A 54 -9.53 -6.24 -2.86
C THR A 54 -8.01 -6.27 -2.80
N SER A 55 -7.36 -5.10 -2.88
CA SER A 55 -5.90 -4.98 -2.77
C SER A 55 -5.39 -5.55 -1.43
N TYR A 56 -6.05 -5.26 -0.30
CA TYR A 56 -5.65 -5.82 1.00
C TYR A 56 -5.86 -7.33 1.10
N LEU A 57 -6.93 -7.88 0.50
CA LEU A 57 -7.17 -9.32 0.45
C LEU A 57 -6.10 -10.02 -0.42
N GLU A 58 -5.71 -9.42 -1.54
CA GLU A 58 -4.61 -9.90 -2.38
C GLU A 58 -3.29 -9.89 -1.63
N PHE A 59 -2.98 -8.81 -0.89
CA PHE A 59 -1.79 -8.77 -0.04
C PHE A 59 -1.80 -9.90 0.98
N ALA A 60 -2.90 -10.03 1.73
CA ALA A 60 -3.05 -11.10 2.71
C ALA A 60 -2.86 -12.49 2.09
N ASN A 61 -3.43 -12.74 0.91
CA ASN A 61 -3.23 -14.01 0.21
C ASN A 61 -1.76 -14.23 -0.20
N ASN A 62 -1.07 -13.20 -0.69
CA ASN A 62 0.34 -13.27 -1.06
C ASN A 62 1.24 -13.55 0.16
N LEU A 63 0.93 -12.98 1.33
CA LEU A 63 1.61 -13.31 2.59
C LEU A 63 1.44 -14.79 2.91
N VAL A 64 0.21 -15.29 2.84
CA VAL A 64 -0.10 -16.70 3.09
C VAL A 64 0.69 -17.61 2.16
N GLU A 65 0.70 -17.34 0.86
CA GLU A 65 1.46 -18.11 -0.12
C GLU A 65 2.98 -18.06 0.13
N TYR A 66 3.52 -16.89 0.48
CA TYR A 66 4.94 -16.72 0.76
C TYR A 66 5.41 -17.59 1.95
N TYR A 67 4.66 -17.58 3.06
CA TYR A 67 5.03 -18.33 4.27
C TYR A 67 4.64 -19.82 4.20
N SER A 68 3.71 -20.21 3.32
CA SER A 68 3.30 -21.61 3.13
C SER A 68 4.35 -22.48 2.43
N LYS A 69 5.51 -21.94 2.06
CA LYS A 69 6.59 -22.72 1.42
C LYS A 69 7.14 -23.85 2.31
N ASN A 70 7.08 -23.68 3.64
CA ASN A 70 7.67 -24.61 4.60
C ASN A 70 6.66 -25.20 5.59
N THR A 71 5.36 -24.91 5.43
CA THR A 71 4.29 -25.32 6.36
C THR A 71 2.95 -25.34 5.64
N THR A 72 1.87 -25.75 6.29
CA THR A 72 0.55 -25.76 5.64
C THR A 72 -0.07 -24.37 5.57
N ARG A 73 -0.86 -24.12 4.51
CA ARG A 73 -1.62 -22.89 4.34
C ARG A 73 -2.49 -22.55 5.56
N ALA A 74 -3.20 -23.54 6.09
CA ALA A 74 -4.10 -23.36 7.23
C ALA A 74 -3.34 -22.92 8.50
N GLN A 75 -2.12 -23.41 8.73
CA GLN A 75 -1.29 -22.97 9.84
C GLN A 75 -0.89 -21.51 9.68
N VAL A 76 -0.41 -21.11 8.49
CA VAL A 76 -0.05 -19.71 8.21
C VAL A 76 -1.25 -18.78 8.36
N GLU A 77 -2.40 -19.16 7.80
CA GLU A 77 -3.62 -18.36 7.91
C GLU A 77 -4.04 -18.15 9.37
N ASN A 78 -3.92 -19.18 10.22
CA ASN A 78 -4.22 -19.04 11.64
C ASN A 78 -3.19 -18.16 12.38
N GLU A 79 -1.90 -18.35 12.13
CA GLU A 79 -0.81 -17.58 12.76
C GLU A 79 -0.85 -16.10 12.39
N LEU A 80 -1.25 -15.78 11.16
CA LEU A 80 -1.35 -14.41 10.67
C LEU A 80 -2.73 -13.77 10.90
N GLY A 81 -3.74 -14.53 11.35
CA GLY A 81 -5.12 -14.02 11.46
C GLY A 81 -5.80 -13.79 10.11
N LEU A 82 -5.42 -14.57 9.09
CA LEU A 82 -5.86 -14.46 7.69
C LEU A 82 -6.75 -15.65 7.24
N ALA A 83 -7.43 -16.30 8.18
CA ALA A 83 -8.27 -17.48 7.95
C ALA A 83 -9.27 -17.29 6.79
N GLY A 84 -9.14 -18.15 5.78
CA GLY A 84 -10.03 -18.21 4.62
C GLY A 84 -9.96 -17.01 3.69
N VAL A 85 -8.85 -16.27 3.66
CA VAL A 85 -8.65 -15.14 2.73
C VAL A 85 -8.80 -15.55 1.25
N ALA A 86 -8.37 -16.77 0.89
CA ALA A 86 -8.55 -17.29 -0.48
C ALA A 86 -10.03 -17.41 -0.85
N GLU A 87 -10.90 -17.76 0.09
CA GLU A 87 -12.34 -17.85 -0.17
C GLU A 87 -12.98 -16.46 -0.26
N MET A 88 -12.47 -15.49 0.51
CA MET A 88 -12.91 -14.09 0.40
C MET A 88 -12.61 -13.49 -0.97
N LEU A 89 -11.49 -13.88 -1.61
CA LEU A 89 -11.16 -13.43 -2.97
C LEU A 89 -12.02 -14.08 -4.06
N LYS A 90 -12.68 -15.21 -3.78
CA LYS A 90 -13.53 -15.93 -4.75
C LYS A 90 -14.96 -15.42 -4.81
N VAL A 91 -15.36 -14.53 -3.90
CA VAL A 91 -16.73 -13.97 -3.93
C VAL A 91 -16.94 -13.15 -5.19
N LYS A 92 -18.17 -13.17 -5.71
CA LYS A 92 -18.50 -12.42 -6.94
C LYS A 92 -18.49 -10.90 -6.73
N SER A 93 -18.68 -10.46 -5.49
CA SER A 93 -18.80 -9.05 -5.12
C SER A 93 -18.32 -8.88 -3.68
N ILE A 94 -17.37 -7.95 -3.48
CA ILE A 94 -16.78 -7.63 -2.19
C ILE A 94 -17.82 -7.12 -1.19
N GLN A 95 -18.90 -6.50 -1.68
CA GLN A 95 -20.02 -6.04 -0.85
C GLN A 95 -20.78 -7.19 -0.16
N GLN A 96 -20.60 -8.44 -0.61
CA GLN A 96 -21.18 -9.62 0.04
C GLN A 96 -20.34 -10.12 1.22
N LEU A 97 -19.11 -9.62 1.38
CA LEU A 97 -18.26 -10.00 2.49
C LEU A 97 -18.75 -9.36 3.78
N ASP A 98 -18.69 -10.14 4.86
CA ASP A 98 -18.89 -9.62 6.20
C ASP A 98 -17.86 -8.52 6.51
N THR A 99 -18.34 -7.33 6.87
CA THR A 99 -17.49 -6.16 7.09
C THR A 99 -16.55 -6.35 8.27
N LEU A 100 -16.94 -7.08 9.32
CA LEU A 100 -16.06 -7.35 10.45
C LEU A 100 -14.90 -8.25 10.03
N ARG A 101 -15.16 -9.24 9.16
CA ARG A 101 -14.13 -10.10 8.58
C ARG A 101 -13.16 -9.32 7.69
N VAL A 102 -13.66 -8.40 6.86
CA VAL A 102 -12.80 -7.51 6.05
C VAL A 102 -11.91 -6.67 6.96
N LYS A 103 -12.48 -6.03 8.00
CA LYS A 103 -11.72 -5.23 8.97
C LYS A 103 -10.67 -6.07 9.71
N ALA A 104 -10.98 -7.33 10.03
CA ALA A 104 -10.02 -8.24 10.66
C ALA A 104 -8.81 -8.53 9.74
N VAL A 105 -9.04 -8.78 8.45
CA VAL A 105 -7.95 -8.99 7.48
C VAL A 105 -7.13 -7.72 7.27
N VAL A 106 -7.77 -6.55 7.10
CA VAL A 106 -7.06 -5.27 6.99
C VAL A 106 -6.17 -5.04 8.22
N ARG A 107 -6.71 -5.26 9.42
CA ARG A 107 -5.94 -5.16 10.67
C ARG A 107 -4.77 -6.14 10.69
N ALA A 108 -4.97 -7.40 10.34
CA ALA A 108 -3.91 -8.41 10.32
C ALA A 108 -2.76 -8.03 9.37
N VAL A 109 -3.07 -7.48 8.19
CA VAL A 109 -2.05 -6.96 7.26
C VAL A 109 -1.30 -5.77 7.86
N LYS A 110 -2.01 -4.81 8.47
CA LYS A 110 -1.39 -3.66 9.16
C LYS A 110 -0.48 -4.11 10.31
N ASP A 111 -0.94 -5.06 11.12
CA ASP A 111 -0.17 -5.63 12.23
C ASP A 111 1.07 -6.38 11.70
N TRP A 112 0.96 -7.07 10.57
CA TRP A 112 2.11 -7.70 9.92
C TRP A 112 3.13 -6.66 9.42
N LEU A 113 2.69 -5.56 8.80
CA LEU A 113 3.58 -4.45 8.37
C LEU A 113 4.34 -3.79 9.53
N MET A 114 3.78 -3.84 10.75
CA MET A 114 4.36 -3.26 11.97
C MET A 114 5.37 -4.18 12.67
N ARG A 115 5.59 -5.40 12.17
CA ARG A 115 6.58 -6.32 12.76
C ARG A 115 7.99 -5.72 12.70
N PRO A 116 8.85 -5.92 13.72
CA PRO A 116 10.18 -5.32 13.77
C PRO A 116 11.08 -5.66 12.55
N GLU A 117 10.85 -6.81 11.91
CA GLU A 117 11.58 -7.26 10.73
C GLU A 117 11.16 -6.51 9.44
N ASN A 118 10.06 -5.75 9.49
CA ASN A 118 9.48 -5.02 8.36
C ASN A 118 9.79 -3.52 8.47
N ASP A 119 11.00 -3.12 8.06
CA ASP A 119 11.48 -1.73 8.18
C ASP A 119 11.63 -0.97 6.85
N ARG A 120 11.71 -1.69 5.72
CA ARG A 120 12.06 -1.15 4.39
C ARG A 120 11.02 -1.39 3.31
N TRP A 121 9.74 -1.35 3.64
CA TRP A 121 8.67 -1.52 2.65
C TRP A 121 8.18 -0.20 2.05
N LEU A 122 7.53 -0.29 0.89
CA LEU A 122 6.82 0.82 0.24
C LEU A 122 5.35 0.44 -0.02
N LEU A 123 4.42 1.24 0.48
CA LEU A 123 3.01 1.19 0.06
C LEU A 123 2.72 2.33 -0.91
N ILE A 124 2.05 2.02 -2.01
CA ILE A 124 1.56 3.02 -2.96
C ILE A 124 0.04 2.92 -2.98
N PHE A 125 -0.65 3.92 -2.41
CA PHE A 125 -2.10 4.06 -2.55
C PHE A 125 -2.36 4.94 -3.76
N ASP A 126 -2.76 4.30 -4.85
CA ASP A 126 -2.94 4.95 -6.14
C ASP A 126 -4.41 5.27 -6.41
N ASN A 127 -4.66 6.43 -7.01
CA ASN A 127 -5.98 6.92 -7.40
C ASN A 127 -6.95 7.11 -6.22
N ILE A 128 -6.51 7.77 -5.14
CA ILE A 128 -7.36 8.01 -3.96
C ILE A 128 -8.50 8.97 -4.30
N GLU A 129 -9.73 8.51 -4.10
CA GLU A 129 -10.97 9.26 -4.28
C GLU A 129 -11.70 9.48 -2.94
N PRO A 130 -12.55 10.52 -2.80
CA PRO A 130 -13.18 10.88 -1.52
C PRO A 130 -14.34 9.96 -1.09
N SER A 131 -14.57 8.85 -1.80
CA SER A 131 -15.69 7.94 -1.59
C SER A 131 -15.58 7.10 -0.29
N PHE A 132 -14.41 7.07 0.34
CA PHE A 132 -14.14 6.39 1.61
C PHE A 132 -12.98 7.06 2.36
N ASP A 133 -12.81 6.74 3.65
CA ASP A 133 -11.67 7.23 4.44
C ASP A 133 -10.44 6.34 4.24
N ILE A 134 -9.45 6.84 3.52
CA ILE A 134 -8.19 6.13 3.29
C ILE A 134 -7.39 5.87 4.59
N SER A 135 -7.62 6.67 5.63
CA SER A 135 -6.93 6.57 6.92
C SER A 135 -7.16 5.23 7.62
N ASP A 136 -8.30 4.58 7.34
CA ASP A 136 -8.62 3.24 7.87
C ASP A 136 -7.61 2.18 7.40
N PHE A 137 -7.01 2.37 6.23
CA PHE A 137 -6.12 1.42 5.59
C PHE A 137 -4.64 1.69 5.93
N ILE A 138 -4.25 2.96 6.06
CA ILE A 138 -2.84 3.31 6.29
C ILE A 138 -2.36 2.78 7.66
N PRO A 139 -1.24 2.03 7.72
CA PRO A 139 -0.69 1.52 8.98
C PRO A 139 -0.13 2.64 9.87
N LEU A 140 -0.39 2.55 11.18
CA LEU A 140 0.22 3.42 12.19
C LEU A 140 1.58 2.84 12.61
N THR A 141 2.59 3.04 11.78
CA THR A 141 3.95 2.49 11.94
C THR A 141 4.99 3.60 12.12
N LEU A 142 6.20 3.24 12.54
CA LEU A 142 7.36 4.13 12.64
C LEU A 142 8.39 3.90 11.52
N THR A 143 8.13 2.95 10.62
CA THR A 143 9.05 2.54 9.54
C THR A 143 8.32 2.48 8.19
N GLY A 144 9.08 2.32 7.10
CA GLY A 144 8.53 2.19 5.76
C GLY A 144 8.21 3.51 5.07
N LYS A 145 7.79 3.40 3.83
CA LYS A 145 7.49 4.52 2.94
C LYS A 145 6.06 4.39 2.42
N ILE A 146 5.35 5.51 2.33
CA ILE A 146 3.99 5.57 1.78
C ILE A 146 3.94 6.67 0.72
N ILE A 147 3.46 6.32 -0.47
CA ILE A 147 3.10 7.26 -1.52
C ILE A 147 1.59 7.22 -1.69
N LEU A 148 0.97 8.40 -1.73
CA LEU A 148 -0.44 8.59 -1.99
C LEU A 148 -0.57 9.33 -3.32
N THR A 149 -1.40 8.87 -4.25
CA THR A 149 -1.73 9.64 -5.46
C THR A 149 -3.20 10.03 -5.45
N SER A 150 -3.51 11.27 -5.82
CA SER A 150 -4.91 11.73 -5.94
C SER A 150 -5.04 12.89 -6.92
N ARG A 151 -6.26 13.17 -7.38
CA ARG A 151 -6.56 14.44 -8.06
C ARG A 151 -6.75 15.58 -7.07
N ASP A 152 -7.19 15.27 -5.85
CA ASP A 152 -7.47 16.24 -4.81
C ASP A 152 -6.35 16.25 -3.74
N ARG A 153 -5.81 17.43 -3.46
CA ARG A 153 -4.84 17.66 -2.38
C ARG A 153 -5.38 17.22 -1.00
N SER A 154 -6.70 17.29 -0.78
CA SER A 154 -7.33 16.95 0.48
C SER A 154 -7.17 15.45 0.81
N ASN A 155 -7.21 14.59 -0.20
CA ASN A 155 -7.12 13.12 -0.11
C ASN A 155 -5.69 12.60 0.11
N CYS A 156 -4.66 13.39 -0.21
CA CYS A 156 -3.29 13.10 0.19
C CYS A 156 -3.12 13.34 1.68
N VAL A 157 -3.47 12.35 2.51
CA VAL A 157 -3.41 12.46 3.97
C VAL A 157 -1.97 12.37 4.49
N TRP A 158 -1.66 13.18 5.49
CA TRP A 158 -0.35 13.23 6.19
C TRP A 158 0.86 13.57 5.28
N GLY A 159 2.02 13.76 5.91
CA GLY A 159 3.29 13.91 5.21
C GLY A 159 3.40 15.14 4.29
N THR A 160 4.33 15.05 3.34
CA THR A 160 4.63 16.12 2.37
C THR A 160 3.67 16.04 1.19
N LYS A 161 2.99 17.13 0.85
CA LYS A 161 2.07 17.20 -0.30
C LYS A 161 2.72 17.91 -1.48
N LEU A 162 2.96 17.18 -2.57
CA LEU A 162 3.60 17.64 -3.79
C LEU A 162 2.57 17.77 -4.90
N ARG A 163 2.45 18.98 -5.47
CA ARG A 163 1.63 19.19 -6.67
C ARG A 163 2.43 18.76 -7.89
N ILE A 164 1.90 17.84 -8.67
CA ILE A 164 2.45 17.43 -9.96
C ILE A 164 1.71 18.23 -11.04
N GLY A 165 2.46 19.08 -11.73
CA GLY A 165 1.98 19.83 -12.89
C GLY A 165 2.13 19.02 -14.18
N PRO A 166 1.61 19.52 -15.31
CA PRO A 166 1.99 19.00 -16.61
C PRO A 166 3.51 19.09 -16.78
N MET A 167 4.08 18.19 -17.57
CA MET A 167 5.49 18.30 -17.97
C MET A 167 5.69 19.63 -18.68
N THR A 168 6.81 20.27 -18.37
CA THR A 168 7.29 21.43 -19.11
C THR A 168 7.69 21.02 -20.54
N ASP A 169 7.75 21.98 -21.46
CA ASP A 169 8.16 21.72 -22.84
C ASP A 169 9.59 21.14 -22.89
N GLU A 170 10.48 21.60 -22.02
CA GLU A 170 11.84 21.09 -21.89
C GLU A 170 11.88 19.62 -21.45
N GLU A 171 11.12 19.27 -20.40
CA GLU A 171 11.01 17.88 -19.93
C GLU A 171 10.36 16.98 -21.00
N ALA A 172 9.42 17.50 -21.79
CA ALA A 172 8.77 16.75 -22.86
C ALA A 172 9.74 16.43 -24.01
N VAL A 173 10.66 17.35 -24.34
CA VAL A 173 11.70 17.12 -25.35
C VAL A 173 12.72 16.08 -24.88
N GLU A 174 13.06 16.03 -23.58
CA GLU A 174 13.97 15.00 -23.03
C GLU A 174 13.42 13.56 -23.12
N LEU A 175 12.11 13.39 -23.35
CA LEU A 175 11.47 12.07 -23.49
C LEU A 175 11.41 11.52 -24.93
N LEU A 176 11.75 12.31 -25.96
CA LEU A 176 11.66 11.93 -27.40
C LEU A 176 13.01 11.51 -27.98
#